data_AF-A0A2V7LPV0-F1
#
_entry.id   AF-A0A2V7LPV0-F1
#
_cell.length_a   1.000
_cell.length_b   1.000
_cell.length_c   1.000
_cell.angle_alpha   90.00
_cell.angle_beta   90.00
_cell.angle_gamma   90.00
#
_symmetry.space_group_name_H-M   'P 1'
#
loop_
_entity.id
_entity.type
_entity.pdbx_description
1 polymer ?
#
loop_
_entity_poly.entity_id
_entity_poly.type
_entity_poly.pdbx_seq_one_letter_code
_entity_poly.pdbx_strand_id
1 'polypeptide(L)' 'MKTQRHAAILKIVRSETVASQEQLRELLKAEGFDVTQATLSRDIRELGLAKVAAPDGGSHYAPP' A
#
# COMPACT_ATOMS: atom_id res chain seq x y z
N MET A 1 6.44 4.78 -14.71
CA MET A 1 6.90 4.22 -13.42
C MET A 1 6.05 4.66 -12.21
N LYS A 2 6.03 5.93 -11.78
CA LYS A 2 5.24 6.38 -10.60
C LYS A 2 3.74 6.08 -10.72
N THR A 3 3.10 6.49 -11.83
CA THR A 3 1.67 6.23 -12.08
C THR A 3 1.32 4.75 -12.07
N GLN A 4 2.18 3.90 -12.65
CA GLN A 4 1.98 2.45 -12.65
C GLN A 4 2.11 1.86 -11.24
N ARG A 5 3.09 2.34 -10.46
CA ARG A 5 3.25 1.95 -9.07
C ARG A 5 2.06 2.39 -8.21
N HIS A 6 1.54 3.60 -8.42
CA HIS A 6 0.33 4.08 -7.76
C HIS A 6 -0.89 3.22 -8.09
N ALA A 7 -1.05 2.84 -9.35
CA ALA A 7 -2.09 1.90 -9.77
C ALA A 7 -1.93 0.53 -9.10
N ALA A 8 -0.69 0.01 -9.01
CA ALA A 8 -0.39 -1.24 -8.31
C ALA A 8 -0.69 -1.15 -6.81
N ILE A 9 -0.29 -0.06 -6.14
CA ILE A 9 -0.63 0.20 -4.73
C ILE A 9 -2.14 0.13 -4.52
N LEU A 10 -2.91 0.88 -5.32
CA LEU A 10 -4.38 0.91 -5.21
C LEU A 10 -5.02 -0.45 -5.50
N LYS A 11 -4.48 -1.19 -6.47
CA LYS A 11 -4.92 -2.56 -6.77
C LYS A 11 -4.72 -3.47 -5.56
N ILE A 12 -3.51 -3.50 -5.00
CA ILE A 12 -3.13 -4.37 -3.88
C ILE A 12 -4.01 -4.09 -2.65
N VAL A 13 -4.12 -2.82 -2.23
CA VAL A 13 -4.90 -2.47 -1.02
C VAL A 13 -6.41 -2.66 -1.19
N ARG A 14 -6.90 -2.80 -2.43
CA ARG A 14 -8.29 -3.17 -2.73
C ARG A 14 -8.50 -4.68 -2.83
N SER A 15 -7.46 -5.45 -3.17
CA SER A 15 -7.56 -6.89 -3.34
C SER A 15 -7.32 -7.68 -2.06
N GLU A 16 -6.52 -7.15 -1.13
CA GLU A 16 -6.17 -7.84 0.11
C GLU A 16 -5.92 -6.87 1.28
N THR A 17 -5.95 -7.42 2.50
CA THR A 17 -5.69 -6.68 3.73
C THR A 17 -4.20 -6.43 3.90
N VAL A 18 -3.81 -5.16 3.84
CA VAL A 18 -2.41 -4.73 3.98
C VAL A 18 -2.21 -4.00 5.31
N ALA A 19 -1.60 -4.67 6.28
CA ALA A 19 -1.45 -4.18 7.65
C ALA A 19 -0.26 -3.23 7.85
N SER A 20 0.74 -3.26 6.96
CA SER A 20 1.98 -2.47 7.11
C SER A 20 2.58 -2.04 5.77
N GLN A 21 3.43 -1.00 5.83
CA GLN A 21 4.18 -0.55 4.65
C GLN A 21 5.17 -1.63 4.17
N GLU A 22 5.73 -2.41 5.10
CA GLU A 22 6.64 -3.49 4.74
C GLU A 22 5.92 -4.57 3.93
N GLN A 23 4.73 -4.98 4.37
CA GLN A 23 3.89 -5.91 3.62
C GLN A 23 3.56 -5.34 2.22
N LEU A 24 3.13 -4.08 2.14
CA LEU A 24 2.83 -3.44 0.85
C LEU A 24 4.05 -3.40 -0.08
N ARG A 25 5.24 -3.18 0.48
CA ARG A 25 6.50 -3.14 -0.27
C ARG A 25 6.85 -4.51 -0.84
N GLU A 26 6.69 -5.58 -0.06
CA GLU A 26 6.94 -6.94 -0.55
C GLU A 26 5.94 -7.35 -1.65
N LEU A 27 4.66 -6.97 -1.50
CA LEU A 27 3.64 -7.18 -2.54
C LEU A 27 3.96 -6.40 -3.83
N LEU A 28 4.38 -5.14 -3.70
CA LEU A 28 4.83 -4.33 -4.84
C LEU A 28 6.05 -4.94 -5.53
N LYS A 29 7.01 -5.45 -4.75
CA LYS A 29 8.20 -6.12 -5.27
C LYS A 29 7.83 -7.37 -6.07
N ALA A 30 6.83 -8.13 -5.62
CA ALA A 30 6.28 -9.27 -6.37
C ALA A 30 5.62 -8.85 -7.70
N GLU A 31 5.06 -7.64 -7.77
CA GLU A 31 4.58 -7.04 -9.03
C GLU A 31 5.68 -6.34 -9.87
N GLY A 32 6.95 -6.46 -9.46
CA GLY A 32 8.10 -5.89 -10.18
C GLY A 32 8.43 -4.43 -9.81
N PHE A 33 7.84 -3.90 -8.74
CA PHE A 33 8.15 -2.57 -8.22
C PHE A 33 9.04 -2.65 -6.98
N ASP A 34 10.34 -2.54 -7.17
CA ASP A 34 11.28 -2.39 -6.04
C ASP A 34 11.35 -0.91 -5.62
N VAL A 35 10.90 -0.61 -4.39
CA VAL A 35 10.90 0.74 -3.83
C VAL A 35 11.36 0.77 -2.39
N THR A 36 11.99 1.88 -2.01
CA THR A 36 12.34 2.14 -0.61
C THR A 36 11.10 2.46 0.22
N GLN A 37 11.20 2.24 1.53
CA GLN A 37 10.15 2.62 2.48
C GLN A 37 9.83 4.12 2.40
N ALA A 38 10.84 4.98 2.22
CA ALA A 38 10.65 6.42 2.06
C ALA A 38 9.86 6.79 0.78
N THR A 39 10.03 6.03 -0.31
CA THR A 39 9.25 6.22 -1.54
C THR A 39 7.81 5.80 -1.33
N LEU A 40 7.62 4.61 -0.76
CA LEU A 40 6.29 4.07 -0.50
C LEU A 40 5.50 4.93 0.50
N SER A 41 6.15 5.46 1.53
CA SER A 41 5.55 6.37 2.51
C SER A 41 5.04 7.67 1.85
N ARG A 42 5.77 8.22 0.87
CA ARG A 42 5.30 9.37 0.09
C ARG A 42 4.11 9.00 -0.79
N ASP A 43 4.17 7.87 -1.49
CA ASP A 43 3.07 7.43 -2.35
C ASP A 43 1.77 7.18 -1.56
N ILE A 44 1.86 6.54 -0.39
CA ILE A 44 0.72 6.33 0.54
C ILE A 44 0.07 7.67 0.89
N ARG A 45 0.87 8.68 1.22
CA ARG A 45 0.38 10.03 1.55
C ARG A 45 -0.26 10.73 0.35
N GLU A 46 0.39 10.66 -0.82
CA GLU A 46 -0.13 11.26 -2.05
C GLU A 46 -1.43 10.60 -2.52
N LEU A 47 -1.58 9.29 -2.31
CA LEU A 47 -2.78 8.52 -2.63
C LEU A 47 -3.89 8.66 -1.58
N GLY A 48 -3.63 9.33 -0.46
CA GLY A 48 -4.60 9.50 0.63
C GLY A 48 -4.93 8.20 1.35
N LEU A 49 -4.07 7.18 1.29
CA LEU A 49 -4.32 5.91 1.99
C LEU A 49 -4.28 6.12 3.49
N ALA A 50 -5.31 5.65 4.18
CA ALA A 50 -5.43 5.73 5.64
C ALA A 50 -5.46 4.33 6.26
N LYS A 51 -5.03 4.22 7.52
CA LYS A 51 -5.23 2.99 8.29
C LYS A 51 -6.63 2.99 8.88
N VAL A 52 -7.42 1.98 8.53
CA VAL A 52 -8.75 1.73 9.11
C VAL A 52 -8.70 0.54 10.05
N ALA A 53 -9.52 0.56 11.09
CA ALA A 53 -9.63 -0.55 12.03
C ALA A 53 -10.29 -1.77 11.35
N ALA A 54 -9.73 -2.95 11.59
CA ALA A 54 -10.32 -4.21 11.17
C ALA A 54 -11.13 -4.84 12.33
N PRO A 55 -12.16 -5.65 12.03
CA PRO A 55 -13.00 -6.28 13.06
C PRO A 55 -12.26 -7.20 14.04
N ASP A 56 -11.09 -7.71 13.64
CA ASP A 56 -10.21 -8.58 14.43
C ASP A 56 -9.28 -7.81 15.40
N GLY A 57 -9.44 -6.49 15.51
CA GLY A 57 -8.59 -5.62 16.32
C GLY A 57 -7.31 -5.15 15.61
N GLY A 58 -7.11 -5.53 14.35
CA GLY A 58 -6.02 -5.04 13.51
C GLY A 58 -6.29 -3.67 12.87
N SER A 59 -5.37 -3.23 12.02
CA SER A 59 -5.58 -2.11 11.11
C SER A 59 -4.94 -2.38 9.76
N HIS A 60 -5.54 -1.87 8.69
CA HIS A 60 -5.03 -2.02 7.33
C HIS A 60 -5.17 -0.75 6.52
N TYR A 61 -4.36 -0.61 5.48
CA TYR A 61 -4.47 0.50 4.54
C TYR A 61 -5.71 0.36 3.68
N ALA A 62 -6.48 1.44 3.59
CA ALA A 62 -7.61 1.58 2.69
C ALA A 62 -7.50 2.89 1.90
N PRO A 63 -7.94 2.92 0.63
CA PRO A 63 -8.12 4.17 -0.10
C PRO A 63 -9.18 5.06 0.56
N PRO A 64 -9.15 6.38 0.30
CA PRO A 64 -10.16 7.31 0.79
C PRO A 64 -11.58 6.94 0.32
#